data_AF-A0A662S2Q6-F1
#
_entry.id   AF-A0A662S2Q6-F1
#
_cell.length_a   1.000
_cell.length_b   1.000
_cell.length_c   1.000
_cell.angle_alpha   90.00
_cell.angle_beta   90.00
_cell.angle_gamma   90.00
#
_symmetry.space_group_name_H-M   'P 1'
#
loop_
_entity.id
_entity.type
_entity.pdbx_description
1 polymer ?
#
loop_
_entity_poly.entity_id
_entity_poly.type
_entity_poly.pdbx_seq_one_letter_code
_entity_poly.pdbx_strand_id
1 'polypeptide(L)'
;QTNLLPEHLWLPVLGGTRIHWPTLLIAFVSLIGAYLIMTKTPLGYEIVVVGENPEAAKFAGIKYLKVALLTMVISGGLAGIAGVGEVAGIHHRLRSGFSAGYGYTAIIVAWLGGLNPVLILISSLLFGGLLRGGYLLRTMGIRIGIVNMFNGIILFFILISEFFVRYRIRIRR
;
A
#
# COMPACT_ATOMS: atom_id res chain seq x y z
N GLN A 1 -12.54 22.91 3.82
CA GLN A 1 -13.00 21.59 4.35
C GLN A 1 -14.48 21.47 4.04
N THR A 2 -14.98 20.28 3.73
CA THR A 2 -16.42 20.09 3.48
C THR A 2 -17.19 19.93 4.80
N ASN A 3 -18.53 20.04 4.71
CA ASN A 3 -19.44 19.71 5.80
C ASN A 3 -19.28 18.24 6.23
N LEU A 4 -19.71 17.95 7.45
CA LEU A 4 -19.77 16.58 7.95
C LEU A 4 -20.64 15.72 7.03
N LEU A 5 -20.17 14.51 6.71
CA LEU A 5 -20.94 13.52 5.97
C LEU A 5 -22.19 13.14 6.79
N PRO A 6 -23.35 12.95 6.14
CA PRO A 6 -24.57 12.49 6.80
C PRO A 6 -24.35 11.20 7.60
N GLU A 7 -25.02 11.05 8.74
CA GLU A 7 -24.82 9.92 9.67
C GLU A 7 -25.07 8.54 9.04
N HIS A 8 -25.92 8.45 8.00
CA HIS A 8 -26.18 7.20 7.28
C HIS A 8 -25.00 6.74 6.37
N LEU A 9 -24.04 7.62 6.10
CA LEU A 9 -22.82 7.31 5.34
C LEU A 9 -21.66 6.90 6.26
N TRP A 10 -21.88 6.85 7.58
CA TRP A 10 -20.85 6.47 8.53
C TRP A 10 -20.70 4.95 8.55
N LEU A 11 -19.47 4.49 8.37
CA LEU A 11 -19.20 3.07 8.40
C LEU A 11 -19.32 2.53 9.82
N PRO A 12 -20.00 1.38 10.03
CA PRO A 12 -20.15 0.80 11.35
C PRO A 12 -18.79 0.44 11.95
N VAL A 13 -18.65 0.77 13.22
CA VAL A 13 -17.40 0.66 13.98
C VAL A 13 -17.54 -0.46 15.00
N LEU A 14 -16.48 -1.24 15.20
CA LEU A 14 -16.45 -2.26 16.23
C LEU A 14 -16.32 -1.63 17.62
N GLY A 15 -17.38 -1.72 18.43
CA GLY A 15 -17.35 -1.56 19.89
C GLY A 15 -16.52 -0.39 20.43
N GLY A 16 -16.88 0.85 20.11
CA GLY A 16 -16.22 2.05 20.66
C GLY A 16 -14.77 2.28 20.20
N THR A 17 -14.20 1.41 19.37
CA THR A 17 -12.87 1.59 18.78
C THR A 17 -12.93 2.54 17.58
N ARG A 18 -11.82 2.77 16.88
CA ARG A 18 -11.80 3.47 15.57
C ARG A 18 -11.65 2.48 14.41
N ILE A 19 -11.97 1.20 14.64
CA ILE A 19 -11.81 0.11 13.66
C ILE A 19 -13.14 -0.14 12.97
N HIS A 20 -13.19 0.14 11.68
CA HIS A 20 -14.35 -0.08 10.84
C HIS A 20 -14.32 -1.51 10.32
N TRP A 21 -15.26 -2.33 10.78
CA TRP A 21 -15.35 -3.72 10.33
C TRP A 21 -15.50 -3.86 8.81
N PRO A 22 -16.28 -3.01 8.10
CA PRO A 22 -16.42 -3.13 6.64
C PRO A 22 -15.11 -2.88 5.88
N THR A 23 -14.31 -1.89 6.28
CA THR A 23 -13.04 -1.59 5.60
C THR A 23 -12.00 -2.65 5.90
N LEU A 24 -11.99 -3.20 7.12
CA LEU A 24 -11.14 -4.32 7.50
C LEU A 24 -11.47 -5.56 6.66
N LEU A 25 -12.76 -5.89 6.52
CA LEU A 25 -13.22 -7.02 5.70
C LEU A 25 -12.79 -6.83 4.24
N ILE A 26 -13.04 -5.64 3.67
CA ILE A 26 -12.65 -5.33 2.30
C ILE A 26 -11.13 -5.42 2.11
N ALA A 27 -10.34 -4.96 3.10
CA ALA A 27 -8.89 -5.07 3.05
C ALA A 27 -8.43 -6.55 3.01
N PHE A 28 -9.01 -7.41 3.86
CA PHE A 28 -8.70 -8.84 3.86
C PHE A 28 -9.15 -9.54 2.58
N VAL A 29 -10.35 -9.26 2.08
CA VAL A 29 -10.86 -9.80 0.82
C VAL A 29 -9.96 -9.36 -0.35
N SER A 30 -9.55 -8.08 -0.37
CA SER A 30 -8.64 -7.55 -1.39
C SER A 30 -7.26 -8.20 -1.32
N LEU A 31 -6.74 -8.46 -0.11
CA LEU A 31 -5.47 -9.15 0.09
C LEU A 31 -5.52 -10.58 -0.46
N ILE A 32 -6.56 -11.33 -0.10
CA ILE A 32 -6.77 -12.71 -0.59
C ILE A 32 -6.97 -12.71 -2.09
N GLY A 33 -7.78 -11.78 -2.62
CA GLY A 33 -8.01 -11.61 -4.05
C GLY A 33 -6.70 -11.31 -4.81
N ALA A 34 -5.90 -10.37 -4.31
CA ALA A 34 -4.60 -10.06 -4.91
C ALA A 34 -3.64 -11.25 -4.87
N TYR A 35 -3.60 -11.99 -3.75
CA TYR A 35 -2.80 -13.21 -3.63
C TYR A 35 -3.22 -14.28 -4.66
N LEU A 36 -4.52 -14.53 -4.79
CA LEU A 36 -5.03 -15.51 -5.75
C LEU A 36 -4.78 -15.08 -7.20
N ILE A 37 -4.98 -13.79 -7.52
CA ILE A 37 -4.70 -13.25 -8.86
C ILE A 37 -3.21 -13.44 -9.18
N MET A 38 -2.31 -13.05 -8.27
CA MET A 38 -0.87 -13.12 -8.52
C MET A 38 -0.34 -14.57 -8.61
N THR A 39 -0.91 -15.51 -7.83
CA THR A 39 -0.35 -16.87 -7.72
C THR A 39 -1.10 -17.94 -8.52
N LYS A 40 -2.38 -17.74 -8.83
CA LYS A 40 -3.26 -18.77 -9.43
C LYS A 40 -3.83 -18.38 -10.78
N THR A 41 -3.64 -17.15 -11.27
CA THR A 41 -4.26 -16.70 -12.52
C THR A 41 -3.24 -16.33 -13.60
N PRO A 42 -3.59 -16.49 -14.89
CA PRO A 42 -2.71 -16.08 -16.00
C PRO A 42 -2.44 -14.58 -16.00
N LEU A 43 -3.38 -13.77 -15.49
CA LEU A 43 -3.23 -12.33 -15.33
C LEU A 43 -2.03 -12.01 -14.42
N GLY A 44 -1.88 -12.73 -13.30
CA GLY A 44 -0.73 -12.58 -12.42
C GLY A 44 0.59 -12.89 -13.12
N TYR A 45 0.63 -13.97 -13.92
CA TYR A 45 1.80 -14.33 -14.72
C TYR A 45 2.13 -13.26 -15.77
N GLU A 46 1.12 -12.78 -16.51
CA GLU A 46 1.30 -11.71 -17.50
C GLU A 46 1.84 -10.43 -16.87
N ILE A 47 1.38 -10.05 -15.67
CA ILE A 47 1.90 -8.89 -14.93
C ILE A 47 3.39 -9.07 -14.60
N VAL A 48 3.77 -10.24 -14.08
CA VAL A 48 5.16 -10.51 -13.68
C VAL A 48 6.08 -10.49 -14.91
N VAL A 49 5.70 -11.17 -15.99
CA VAL A 49 6.51 -11.24 -17.22
C VAL A 49 6.66 -9.87 -17.87
N VAL A 50 5.57 -9.09 -17.95
CA VAL A 50 5.60 -7.71 -18.46
C VAL A 50 6.47 -6.80 -17.59
N GLY A 51 6.43 -7.00 -16.27
CA GLY A 51 7.22 -6.24 -15.30
C GLY A 51 8.72 -6.54 -15.35
N GLU A 52 9.10 -7.79 -15.60
CA GLU A 52 10.51 -8.20 -15.72
C GLU A 52 11.12 -7.84 -17.07
N ASN A 53 10.44 -8.17 -18.17
CA ASN A 53 10.92 -7.86 -19.51
C ASN A 53 9.77 -7.65 -20.51
N PRO A 54 9.45 -6.38 -20.84
CA PRO A 54 8.35 -6.07 -21.76
C PRO A 54 8.61 -6.56 -23.19
N GLU A 55 9.88 -6.68 -23.63
CA GLU A 55 10.20 -7.23 -24.95
C GLU A 55 9.96 -8.74 -24.98
N ALA A 56 10.38 -9.48 -23.94
CA ALA A 56 10.09 -10.91 -23.82
C ALA A 56 8.58 -11.18 -23.77
N ALA A 57 7.82 -10.33 -23.08
CA ALA A 57 6.36 -10.43 -23.03
C ALA A 57 5.72 -10.30 -24.43
N LYS A 58 6.23 -9.39 -25.28
CA LYS A 58 5.75 -9.25 -26.67
C LYS A 58 6.03 -10.50 -27.49
N PHE A 59 7.21 -11.09 -27.35
CA PHE A 59 7.55 -12.36 -28.01
C PHE A 59 6.66 -13.53 -27.55
N ALA A 60 6.22 -13.52 -26.30
CA ALA A 60 5.26 -14.48 -25.76
C ALA A 60 3.79 -14.21 -26.19
N GLY A 61 3.53 -13.18 -27.01
CA GLY A 61 2.19 -12.82 -27.49
C GLY A 61 1.34 -12.04 -26.47
N ILE A 62 1.94 -11.57 -25.37
CA ILE A 62 1.23 -10.83 -24.33
C ILE A 62 1.02 -9.38 -24.79
N LYS A 63 -0.25 -8.92 -24.72
CA LYS A 63 -0.60 -7.54 -25.08
C LYS A 63 -0.29 -6.58 -23.93
N TYR A 64 0.89 -5.95 -23.96
CA TYR A 64 1.36 -4.97 -22.96
C TYR A 64 0.28 -3.97 -22.53
N LEU A 65 -0.37 -3.28 -23.49
CA LEU A 65 -1.39 -2.27 -23.20
C LEU A 65 -2.57 -2.81 -22.41
N LYS A 66 -3.01 -4.04 -22.69
CA LYS A 66 -4.14 -4.67 -21.99
C LYS A 66 -3.77 -4.97 -20.54
N VAL A 67 -2.59 -5.56 -20.31
CA VAL A 67 -2.10 -5.92 -18.98
C VAL A 67 -1.86 -4.66 -18.15
N ALA A 68 -1.22 -3.64 -18.72
CA ALA A 68 -0.97 -2.37 -18.07
C ALA A 68 -2.28 -1.68 -17.65
N LEU A 69 -3.24 -1.54 -18.58
CA LEU A 69 -4.52 -0.90 -18.29
C LEU A 69 -5.30 -1.65 -17.20
N LEU A 70 -5.36 -2.98 -17.29
CA LEU A 70 -6.06 -3.80 -16.31
C LEU A 70 -5.43 -3.67 -14.91
N THR A 71 -4.10 -3.66 -14.84
CA THR A 71 -3.36 -3.48 -13.58
C THR A 71 -3.60 -2.09 -12.99
N MET A 72 -3.63 -1.05 -13.81
CA MET A 72 -3.94 0.33 -13.38
C MET A 72 -5.37 0.47 -12.86
N VAL A 73 -6.34 -0.13 -13.54
CA VAL A 73 -7.75 -0.09 -13.12
C VAL A 73 -7.95 -0.84 -11.80
N ILE A 74 -7.35 -2.02 -11.65
CA ILE A 74 -7.46 -2.82 -10.42
C ILE A 74 -6.80 -2.08 -9.25
N SER A 75 -5.56 -1.60 -9.42
CA SER A 75 -4.83 -0.89 -8.36
C SER A 75 -5.50 0.44 -7.99
N GLY A 76 -5.96 1.20 -8.98
CA GLY A 76 -6.71 2.45 -8.77
C GLY A 76 -8.05 2.20 -8.07
N GLY A 77 -8.78 1.14 -8.43
CA GLY A 77 -10.01 0.73 -7.77
C GLY A 77 -9.80 0.38 -6.30
N LEU A 78 -8.78 -0.43 -6.00
CA LEU A 78 -8.42 -0.78 -4.62
C LEU A 78 -7.98 0.45 -3.80
N ALA A 79 -7.19 1.34 -4.39
CA ALA A 79 -6.77 2.59 -3.74
C ALA A 79 -7.97 3.52 -3.48
N GLY A 80 -8.92 3.60 -4.41
CA GLY A 80 -10.16 4.35 -4.26
C GLY A 80 -11.01 3.83 -3.11
N ILE A 81 -11.21 2.51 -3.02
CA ILE A 81 -11.96 1.88 -1.93
C ILE A 81 -11.29 2.13 -0.57
N ALA A 82 -9.96 2.04 -0.50
CA ALA A 82 -9.20 2.38 0.70
C ALA A 82 -9.40 3.85 1.11
N GLY A 83 -9.39 4.77 0.14
CA GLY A 83 -9.64 6.20 0.37
C GLY A 83 -11.05 6.50 0.88
N VAL A 84 -12.07 5.81 0.34
CA VAL A 84 -13.45 5.90 0.85
C VAL A 84 -13.52 5.40 2.29
N GLY A 85 -12.82 4.32 2.61
CA GLY A 85 -12.73 3.81 3.99
C GLY A 85 -12.17 4.84 4.98
N GLU A 86 -11.11 5.56 4.61
CA GLU A 86 -10.50 6.59 5.46
C GLU A 86 -11.44 7.80 5.68
N VAL A 87 -12.09 8.26 4.61
CA VAL A 87 -12.96 9.44 4.63
C VAL A 87 -14.30 9.16 5.33
N ALA A 88 -14.97 8.08 4.95
CA ALA A 88 -16.28 7.71 5.48
C ALA A 88 -16.19 7.07 6.88
N GLY A 89 -15.04 6.47 7.20
CA GLY A 89 -14.79 5.83 8.48
C GLY A 89 -14.25 6.77 9.56
N ILE A 90 -13.10 7.42 9.33
CA ILE A 90 -12.36 8.07 10.43
C ILE A 90 -12.65 9.56 10.51
N HIS A 91 -12.65 10.23 9.36
CA HIS A 91 -12.71 11.69 9.32
C HIS A 91 -14.13 12.23 9.22
N HIS A 92 -15.06 11.45 8.66
CA HIS A 92 -16.45 11.82 8.37
C HIS A 92 -16.58 13.17 7.66
N ARG A 93 -15.52 13.63 7.00
CA ARG A 93 -15.44 14.87 6.21
C ARG A 93 -14.21 14.81 5.33
N LEU A 94 -14.25 15.44 4.15
CA LEU A 94 -13.03 15.63 3.35
C LEU A 94 -12.20 16.75 3.99
N ARG A 95 -11.06 16.35 4.58
CA ARG A 95 -10.00 17.27 4.99
C ARG A 95 -8.97 17.41 3.88
N SER A 96 -8.44 18.62 3.74
CA SER A 96 -7.24 18.86 2.92
C SER A 96 -6.09 18.01 3.46
N GLY A 97 -5.47 17.21 2.59
CA GLY A 97 -4.41 16.27 2.98
C GLY A 97 -4.91 14.95 3.59
N PHE A 98 -6.10 14.45 3.22
CA PHE A 98 -6.59 13.15 3.68
C PHE A 98 -5.67 11.97 3.30
N SER A 99 -4.90 12.10 2.21
CA SER A 99 -3.82 11.18 1.84
C SER A 99 -2.47 11.87 2.02
N ALA A 100 -2.07 12.10 3.27
CA ALA A 100 -0.80 12.74 3.61
C ALA A 100 0.40 11.79 3.41
N GLY A 101 0.53 11.19 2.22
CA GLY A 101 1.67 10.37 1.84
C GLY A 101 1.50 8.85 1.97
N TYR A 102 0.28 8.34 2.20
CA TYR A 102 0.03 6.89 2.31
C TYR A 102 0.51 6.10 1.09
N GLY A 103 0.43 6.67 -0.11
CA GLY A 103 0.98 6.04 -1.33
C GLY A 103 2.50 5.84 -1.29
N TYR A 104 3.25 6.84 -0.83
CA TYR A 104 4.70 6.71 -0.66
C TYR A 104 5.05 5.68 0.41
N THR A 105 4.30 5.66 1.51
CA THR A 105 4.47 4.64 2.55
C THR A 105 4.14 3.24 2.02
N ALA A 106 3.11 3.11 1.17
CA ALA A 106 2.74 1.83 0.57
C ALA A 106 3.85 1.25 -0.34
N ILE A 107 4.63 2.09 -1.03
CA ILE A 107 5.81 1.64 -1.80
C ILE A 107 6.82 0.97 -0.86
N ILE A 108 7.11 1.61 0.27
CA ILE A 108 8.06 1.09 1.26
C ILE A 108 7.57 -0.23 1.85
N VAL A 109 6.29 -0.31 2.21
CA VAL A 109 5.65 -1.52 2.73
C VAL A 109 5.70 -2.65 1.70
N ALA A 110 5.43 -2.37 0.43
CA ALA A 110 5.46 -3.36 -0.65
C ALA A 110 6.86 -3.95 -0.86
N TRP A 111 7.89 -3.09 -0.81
CA TRP A 111 9.29 -3.51 -0.93
C TRP A 111 9.79 -4.25 0.30
N LEU A 112 9.45 -3.79 1.50
CA LEU A 112 9.80 -4.49 2.74
C LEU A 112 9.20 -5.90 2.77
N GLY A 113 7.98 -6.05 2.25
CA GLY A 113 7.32 -7.35 2.10
C GLY A 113 7.82 -8.20 0.93
N GLY A 114 8.79 -7.73 0.14
CA GLY A 114 9.34 -8.47 -1.00
C GLY A 114 8.28 -8.90 -2.03
N LEU A 115 7.25 -8.06 -2.25
CA LEU A 115 6.09 -8.37 -3.11
C LEU A 115 5.27 -9.60 -2.67
N ASN A 116 5.51 -10.17 -1.50
CA ASN A 116 4.72 -11.27 -0.95
C ASN A 116 3.52 -10.71 -0.16
N PRO A 117 2.26 -11.03 -0.53
CA PRO A 117 1.08 -10.50 0.15
C PRO A 117 1.06 -10.74 1.66
N VAL A 118 1.59 -11.88 2.14
CA VAL A 118 1.60 -12.20 3.57
C VAL A 118 2.57 -11.30 4.33
N LEU A 119 3.77 -11.07 3.79
CA LEU A 119 4.75 -10.17 4.41
C LEU A 119 4.29 -8.72 4.33
N ILE A 120 3.64 -8.31 3.23
CA ILE A 120 3.02 -6.99 3.06
C ILE A 120 1.99 -6.73 4.16
N LEU A 121 1.16 -7.72 4.51
CA LEU A 121 0.20 -7.59 5.60
C LEU A 121 0.91 -7.26 6.92
N ILE A 122 1.95 -8.01 7.28
CA ILE A 122 2.73 -7.79 8.51
C ILE A 122 3.40 -6.41 8.49
N SER A 123 4.07 -6.05 7.39
CA SER A 123 4.71 -4.74 7.22
C SER A 123 3.70 -3.60 7.31
N SER A 124 2.51 -3.75 6.73
CA SER A 124 1.47 -2.72 6.76
C SER A 124 0.94 -2.45 8.16
N LEU A 125 0.86 -3.48 9.03
CA LEU A 125 0.47 -3.33 10.42
C LEU A 125 1.51 -2.55 11.23
N LEU A 126 2.79 -2.85 11.03
CA LEU A 126 3.89 -2.11 11.67
C LEU A 126 3.90 -0.64 11.24
N PHE A 127 3.75 -0.37 9.94
CA PHE A 127 3.67 1.00 9.42
C PHE A 127 2.39 1.72 9.86
N GLY A 128 1.27 1.02 9.98
CA GLY A 128 0.04 1.57 10.56
C GLY A 128 0.25 2.04 12.00
N GLY A 129 0.96 1.24 12.80
CA GLY A 129 1.40 1.61 14.14
C GLY A 129 2.31 2.83 14.15
N LEU A 130 3.32 2.87 13.26
CA LEU A 130 4.24 4.00 13.11
C LEU A 130 3.49 5.31 12.77
N LEU A 131 2.55 5.25 11.83
CA LEU A 131 1.72 6.38 11.42
C LEU A 131 0.83 6.86 12.57
N ARG A 132 0.24 5.94 13.33
CA ARG A 132 -0.57 6.31 14.51
C ARG A 132 0.25 6.86 15.66
N GLY A 133 1.41 6.29 15.95
CA GLY A 133 2.36 6.82 16.92
C GLY A 133 2.81 8.23 16.54
N GLY A 134 3.13 8.45 15.25
CA GLY A 134 3.44 9.76 14.72
C GLY A 134 2.31 10.79 14.88
N TYR A 135 1.06 10.36 14.70
CA TYR A 135 -0.10 11.20 14.96
C TYR A 135 -0.24 11.60 16.43
N LEU A 136 0.03 10.67 17.37
CA LEU A 136 0.03 10.97 18.80
C LEU A 136 1.14 11.97 19.16
N LEU A 137 2.35 11.79 18.62
CA LEU A 137 3.46 12.73 18.82
C LEU A 137 3.12 14.13 18.29
N ARG A 138 2.37 14.22 17.18
CA ARG A 138 1.86 15.51 16.67
C ARG A 138 0.96 16.22 17.68
N THR A 139 0.12 15.48 18.40
CA THR A 139 -0.74 16.08 19.43
C THR A 139 0.06 16.61 20.63
N MET A 140 1.30 16.14 20.81
CA MET A 140 2.25 16.61 21.83
C MET A 140 3.17 17.74 21.33
N GLY A 141 2.88 18.36 20.18
CA GLY A 141 3.62 19.50 19.64
C GLY A 141 4.80 19.15 18.72
N ILE A 142 5.03 17.86 18.45
CA ILE A 142 6.13 17.39 17.60
C ILE A 142 5.72 17.46 16.12
N ARG A 143 6.63 17.91 15.24
CA ARG A 143 6.32 18.09 13.81
C ARG A 143 6.21 16.74 13.08
N ILE A 144 5.25 16.65 12.15
CA ILE A 144 4.98 15.45 11.30
C ILE A 144 6.22 14.99 10.51
N GLY A 145 7.18 15.90 10.26
CA GLY A 145 8.40 15.60 9.52
C GLY A 145 9.19 14.41 10.06
N ILE A 146 9.05 14.08 11.35
CA ILE A 146 9.70 12.90 11.95
C ILE A 146 9.23 11.60 11.29
N VAL A 147 7.92 11.45 11.05
CA VAL A 147 7.37 10.24 10.41
C VAL A 147 7.91 10.09 8.99
N ASN A 148 7.98 11.20 8.25
CA ASN A 148 8.53 11.22 6.90
C ASN A 148 10.03 10.89 6.88
N MET A 149 10.78 11.36 7.88
CA MET A 149 12.19 11.03 8.05
C MET A 149 12.38 9.54 8.30
N PHE A 150 11.57 8.92 9.17
CA PHE A 150 11.59 7.48 9.38
C PHE A 150 11.25 6.70 8.12
N ASN A 151 10.21 7.10 7.36
CA ASN A 151 9.89 6.48 6.08
C ASN A 151 11.10 6.51 5.11
N GLY A 152 11.78 7.64 5.00
CA GLY A 152 12.98 7.78 4.15
C GLY A 152 14.14 6.91 4.61
N ILE A 153 14.42 6.89 5.92
CA ILE A 153 15.47 6.05 6.51
C ILE A 153 15.17 4.57 6.26
N ILE A 154 13.94 4.12 6.51
CA ILE A 154 13.54 2.71 6.29
C ILE A 154 13.71 2.34 4.81
N LEU A 155 13.24 3.19 3.89
CA LEU A 155 13.43 2.96 2.46
C LEU A 155 14.91 2.86 2.08
N PHE A 156 15.75 3.74 2.62
CA PHE A 156 17.19 3.73 2.37
C PHE A 156 17.86 2.44 2.87
N PHE A 157 17.50 1.97 4.07
CA PHE A 157 17.99 0.69 4.60
C PHE A 157 17.52 -0.51 3.77
N ILE A 158 16.27 -0.52 3.31
CA ILE A 158 15.75 -1.57 2.42
C ILE A 158 16.54 -1.60 1.11
N LEU A 159 16.76 -0.44 0.48
CA LEU A 159 17.53 -0.31 -0.75
C LEU A 159 18.97 -0.81 -0.59
N ILE A 160 19.65 -0.41 0.50
CA ILE A 160 20.99 -0.89 0.80
C ILE A 160 20.99 -2.40 1.00
N SER A 161 20.06 -2.92 1.79
CA SER A 161 19.97 -4.37 2.03
C SER A 161 19.79 -5.14 0.73
N GLU A 162 18.90 -4.68 -0.15
CA GLU A 162 18.66 -5.31 -1.45
C GLU A 162 19.90 -5.27 -2.35
N PHE A 163 20.63 -4.14 -2.36
CA PHE A 163 21.88 -4.01 -3.10
C PHE A 163 22.93 -5.03 -2.64
N PHE A 164 23.12 -5.19 -1.33
CA PHE A 164 24.07 -6.15 -0.78
C PHE A 164 23.66 -7.61 -1.02
N VAL A 165 22.36 -7.91 -1.07
CA VAL A 165 21.86 -9.26 -1.34
C VAL A 165 22.01 -9.62 -2.83
N ARG A 166 21.67 -8.71 -3.75
CA ARG A 166 21.77 -8.96 -5.20
C ARG A 166 23.20 -8.88 -5.72
N TYR A 167 24.03 -7.99 -5.19
CA TYR A 167 25.40 -7.79 -5.65
C TYR A 167 26.40 -8.34 -4.63
N ARG A 168 26.97 -9.52 -4.92
CA ARG A 168 28.15 -9.99 -4.18
C ARG A 168 29.33 -9.07 -4.48
N ILE A 169 29.75 -8.30 -3.48
CA ILE A 169 30.93 -7.44 -3.57
C ILE A 169 32.16 -8.33 -3.78
N ARG A 170 32.62 -8.40 -5.03
CA ARG A 170 33.87 -9.08 -5.40
C ARG A 170 34.99 -8.05 -5.35
N ILE A 171 35.68 -7.96 -4.20
CA ILE A 171 36.91 -7.17 -4.08
C ILE A 171 37.95 -7.85 -4.96
N ARG A 172 38.25 -7.24 -6.11
CA ARG A 172 39.37 -7.63 -6.95
C ARG A 172 40.61 -6.93 -6.39
N ARG A 173 41.52 -7.71 -5.79
CA ARG A 173 42.87 -7.26 -5.44
C ARG A 173 43.65 -6.88 -6.69
#